data_AF-A0A176FKU5-F1
#
_entry.id   AF-A0A176FKU5-F1
#
_cell.length_a   1.000
_cell.length_b   1.000
_cell.length_c   1.000
_cell.angle_alpha   90.00
_cell.angle_beta   90.00
_cell.angle_gamma   90.00
#
_symmetry.space_group_name_H-M   'P 1'
#
loop_
_entity.id
_entity.type
_entity.pdbx_description
1 polymer ?
#
loop_
_entity_poly.entity_id
_entity_poly.type
_entity_poly.pdbx_seq_one_letter_code
_entity_poly.pdbx_strand_id
1 'polypeptide(L)' 'MSDVLLYLGGRYLAAKGRWDETEALFLAKGFDRVFPPRANITRIAAKLRDDIDMRRPGAHLYGAGAFGVAPAVAAYD' A
#
# COMPACT_ATOMS: atom_id res chain seq x y z
N MET A 1 -9.73 -16.33 -6.93
CA MET A 1 -9.10 -15.38 -7.87
C MET A 1 -8.21 -14.48 -7.03
N SER A 2 -6.89 -14.63 -7.19
CA SER A 2 -5.77 -13.84 -6.65
C SER A 2 -5.86 -13.30 -5.20
N ASP A 3 -5.48 -14.13 -4.23
CA ASP A 3 -5.12 -13.71 -2.85
C ASP A 3 -3.68 -13.19 -2.80
N VAL A 4 -3.36 -12.22 -3.66
CA VAL A 4 -2.02 -11.63 -3.75
C VAL A 4 -2.13 -10.11 -3.67
N LEU A 5 -1.21 -9.51 -2.91
CA LEU A 5 -1.05 -8.06 -2.80
C LEU A 5 -0.20 -7.54 -3.96
N LEU A 6 -0.71 -6.56 -4.70
CA LEU A 6 -0.02 -5.93 -5.82
C LEU A 6 0.44 -4.52 -5.46
N TYR A 7 1.75 -4.39 -5.19
CA TYR A 7 2.40 -3.11 -4.90
C TYR A 7 3.17 -2.63 -6.12
N LEU A 8 3.11 -1.33 -6.38
CA LEU A 8 3.84 -0.68 -7.47
C LEU A 8 4.68 0.48 -6.92
N GLY A 9 6.00 0.45 -7.14
CA GLY A 9 6.96 1.48 -6.72
C GLY A 9 7.92 1.88 -7.83
N GLY A 10 8.52 3.08 -7.73
CA GLY A 10 9.62 3.53 -8.60
C GLY A 10 9.30 4.76 -9.45
N ARG A 11 10.12 4.98 -10.50
CA ARG A 11 9.93 6.08 -11.46
C ARG A 11 9.21 5.56 -12.70
N TYR A 12 7.99 6.03 -12.92
CA TYR A 12 7.20 5.65 -14.09
C TYR A 12 7.35 6.70 -15.18
N LEU A 13 7.84 6.28 -16.34
CA LEU A 13 8.03 7.14 -17.53
C LEU A 13 6.70 7.63 -18.15
N ALA A 14 5.57 7.01 -17.80
CA ALA A 14 4.26 7.34 -18.34
C ALA A 14 3.68 8.65 -17.77
N ALA A 15 4.20 9.14 -16.65
CA ALA A 15 3.72 10.34 -15.99
C ALA A 15 4.54 11.57 -16.39
N LYS A 16 4.31 12.08 -17.60
CA LYS A 16 4.59 13.51 -17.88
C LYS A 16 3.60 14.44 -17.15
N GLY A 17 2.65 13.87 -16.40
CA GLY A 17 1.59 14.53 -15.64
C GLY A 17 1.71 14.32 -14.13
N ARG A 18 0.79 14.96 -13.40
CA ARG A 18 0.74 15.03 -11.93
C ARG A 18 0.70 13.64 -11.30
N TRP A 19 1.38 13.47 -10.16
CA TRP A 19 1.42 12.20 -9.41
C TRP A 19 0.02 11.63 -9.14
N ASP A 20 -0.92 12.48 -8.75
CA ASP A 20 -2.31 12.14 -8.43
C ASP A 20 -3.00 11.33 -9.55
N GLU A 21 -2.79 11.72 -10.81
CA GLU A 21 -3.38 11.05 -11.98
C GLU A 21 -2.75 9.67 -12.21
N THR A 22 -1.45 9.55 -11.94
CA THR A 22 -0.71 8.29 -12.09
C THR A 22 -1.14 7.28 -11.02
N GLU A 23 -1.26 7.74 -9.78
CA GLU A 23 -1.76 6.94 -8.68
C GLU A 23 -3.18 6.43 -8.96
N ALA A 24 -4.10 7.32 -9.35
CA ALA A 24 -5.47 6.96 -9.69
C ALA A 24 -5.54 5.94 -10.84
N LEU A 25 -4.71 6.11 -11.88
CA LEU A 25 -4.66 5.20 -13.03
C LEU A 25 -4.28 3.77 -12.62
N PHE A 26 -3.26 3.61 -11.77
CA PHE A 26 -2.79 2.28 -11.37
C PHE A 26 -3.69 1.63 -10.33
N LEU A 27 -4.27 2.40 -9.40
CA LEU A 27 -5.30 1.89 -8.50
C LEU A 27 -6.53 1.40 -9.26
N ALA A 28 -6.97 2.13 -10.29
CA ALA A 28 -8.08 1.71 -11.17
C ALA A 28 -7.77 0.44 -11.98
N LYS A 29 -6.49 0.07 -12.16
CA LYS A 29 -6.07 -1.16 -12.82
C LYS A 29 -6.02 -2.38 -11.90
N GLY A 30 -6.29 -2.21 -10.61
CA GLY A 30 -6.32 -3.31 -9.63
C GLY A 30 -5.02 -3.48 -8.86
N PHE A 31 -4.14 -2.48 -8.83
CA PHE A 31 -3.07 -2.45 -7.83
C PHE A 31 -3.66 -2.08 -6.47
N ASP A 32 -3.19 -2.75 -5.42
CA ASP A 32 -3.61 -2.45 -4.05
C ASP A 32 -2.95 -1.17 -3.54
N ARG A 33 -1.68 -0.94 -3.90
CA ARG A 33 -0.91 0.24 -3.49
C ARG A 33 0.06 0.71 -4.56
N VAL A 34 0.20 2.02 -4.68
CA VAL A 34 1.07 2.69 -5.66
C VAL A 34 1.88 3.76 -4.93
N PHE A 35 3.21 3.77 -5.13
CA PHE A 35 4.13 4.62 -4.37
C PHE A 35 4.94 5.56 -5.26
N PRO A 36 5.16 6.82 -4.82
CA PRO A 36 5.92 7.79 -5.58
C PRO A 36 7.41 7.45 -5.67
N PRO A 37 8.16 8.05 -6.61
CA PRO A 37 9.58 7.74 -6.83
C PRO A 37 10.50 7.96 -5.62
N ARG A 38 10.08 8.77 -4.64
CA ARG A 38 10.84 9.10 -3.41
C ARG A 38 10.25 8.46 -2.15
N ALA A 39 9.37 7.48 -2.29
CA ALA A 39 8.77 6.83 -1.14
C ALA A 39 9.81 6.11 -0.27
N ASN A 40 9.66 6.24 1.04
CA ASN A 40 10.54 5.60 2.01
C ASN A 40 10.30 4.08 2.04
N ILE A 41 11.29 3.31 1.63
CA ILE A 41 11.20 1.84 1.54
C ILE A 41 10.91 1.17 2.88
N THR A 42 11.43 1.69 3.99
CA THR A 42 11.19 1.15 5.34
C THR A 42 9.72 1.31 5.72
N ARG A 43 9.10 2.44 5.36
CA ARG A 43 7.65 2.64 5.56
C ARG A 43 6.81 1.72 4.68
N ILE A 44 7.22 1.52 3.42
CA ILE A 44 6.54 0.58 2.50
C ILE A 44 6.59 -0.85 3.06
N ALA A 45 7.77 -1.28 3.54
CA ALA A 45 7.96 -2.62 4.11
C ALA A 45 7.11 -2.83 5.37
N ALA A 46 7.06 -1.84 6.27
CA ALA A 46 6.18 -1.88 7.43
C ALA A 46 4.72 -2.02 7.00
N LYS A 47 4.29 -1.23 6.00
CA LYS A 47 2.92 -1.30 5.49
C LYS A 47 2.58 -2.64 4.86
N LEU A 48 3.53 -3.25 4.13
CA LEU A 48 3.36 -4.58 3.55
C LEU A 48 3.17 -5.63 4.64
N ARG A 49 3.90 -5.54 5.75
CA ARG A 49 3.72 -6.45 6.89
C ARG A 49 2.32 -6.35 7.46
N ASP A 50 1.83 -5.13 7.71
CA ASP A 50 0.48 -4.90 8.23
C ASP A 50 -0.59 -5.47 7.30
N ASP A 51 -0.45 -5.25 5.99
CA ASP A 51 -1.39 -5.73 4.98
C ASP A 51 -1.41 -7.27 4.87
N ILE A 52 -0.24 -7.91 4.96
CA ILE A 52 -0.15 -9.38 5.01
C ILE A 52 -0.84 -9.91 6.26
N ASP A 53 -0.57 -9.30 7.41
CA ASP A 53 -1.18 -9.71 8.67
C ASP A 53 -2.71 -9.54 8.62
N MET A 54 -3.23 -8.44 8.07
CA MET A 54 -4.68 -8.24 7.90
C MET A 54 -5.34 -9.27 6.97
N ARG A 55 -4.63 -9.75 5.94
CA ARG A 55 -5.19 -10.71 4.96
C ARG A 55 -5.08 -12.16 5.41
N ARG A 56 -4.27 -12.48 6.42
CA ARG A 56 -4.11 -13.85 6.90
C ARG A 56 -5.43 -14.35 7.52
N PRO A 57 -5.99 -15.48 7.03
CA PRO A 57 -7.14 -16.10 7.68
C PRO A 57 -6.77 -16.49 9.12
N GLY A 58 -7.46 -15.90 10.10
CA GLY A 58 -7.18 -16.07 11.53
C GLY A 58 -6.44 -14.92 12.20
N ALA A 59 -6.02 -13.87 11.47
CA ALA A 59 -5.38 -12.70 12.08
C ALA A 59 -6.33 -11.90 13.01
N HIS A 60 -7.64 -11.91 12.74
CA HIS A 60 -8.65 -11.39 13.67
C HIS A 60 -8.73 -12.19 14.99
N LEU A 61 -8.23 -13.43 15.02
CA LEU A 61 -8.23 -14.30 16.21
C LEU A 61 -6.91 -14.22 17.00
N TYR A 62 -5.83 -13.74 16.38
CA TYR A 62 -4.54 -13.46 17.02
C TYR A 62 -4.43 -11.99 17.44
N GLY A 63 -5.20 -11.61 18.48
CA GLY A 63 -4.77 -10.54 19.38
C GLY A 63 -5.77 -9.43 19.64
N ALA A 64 -6.56 -9.61 20.70
CA ALA A 64 -7.18 -8.53 21.47
C ALA A 64 -6.13 -7.68 22.24
N GLY A 65 -4.96 -7.41 21.66
CA GLY A 65 -3.85 -6.73 22.36
C GLY A 65 -2.65 -6.30 21.52
N ALA A 66 -2.64 -6.50 20.20
CA ALA A 66 -1.51 -6.11 19.35
C ALA A 66 -1.90 -4.95 18.41
N PHE A 67 -1.66 -3.74 18.90
CA PHE A 67 -1.59 -2.47 18.16
C PHE A 67 -2.91 -1.95 17.55
N GLY A 68 -3.51 -1.04 18.31
CA GLY A 68 -4.74 -0.35 17.96
C GLY A 68 -4.60 0.65 16.80
N VAL A 69 -5.75 0.85 16.15
CA VAL A 69 -6.29 2.09 15.57
C VAL A 69 -5.41 2.84 14.55
N ALA A 70 -5.78 2.60 13.28
CA ALA A 70 -6.08 3.59 12.20
C ALA A 70 -4.93 4.52 11.72
N PRO A 71 -5.12 5.48 10.79
CA PRO A 71 -6.21 5.80 9.85
C PRO A 71 -5.67 6.00 8.40
N ALA A 72 -6.48 6.62 7.54
CA ALA A 72 -6.18 7.00 6.16
C ALA A 72 -4.78 7.59 5.97
N VAL A 73 -4.18 7.23 4.83
CA VAL A 73 -2.87 7.64 4.32
C VAL A 73 -2.62 9.14 4.48
N ALA A 74 -1.94 9.52 5.56
CA ALA A 74 -1.47 10.89 5.74
C ALA A 74 -0.13 11.07 5.01
N ALA A 75 -0.13 12.02 4.07
CA ALA A 75 0.97 12.78 3.50
C ALA A 75 2.36 12.10 3.43
N TYR A 76 2.79 11.79 2.21
CA TYR A 76 4.19 11.50 1.90
C TYR A 76 4.90 12.79 1.50
N ASP A 77 5.51 13.46 2.48
CA ASP A 77 6.62 14.43 2.27
C ASP A 77 7.97 13.72 2.44
#